data_AF-A4RZV0-F1
#
_entry.id   AF-A4RZV0-F1
#
_cell.length_a   1.000
_cell.length_b   1.000
_cell.length_c   1.000
_cell.angle_alpha   90.00
_cell.angle_beta   90.00
_cell.angle_gamma   90.00
#
_symmetry.space_group_name_H-M   'P 1'
#
loop_
_entity.id
_entity.type
_entity.pdbx_description
1 polymer ?
#
loop_
_entity_poly.entity_id
_entity_poly.type
_entity_poly.pdbx_seq_one_letter_code
_entity_poly.pdbx_strand_id
1 'polypeptide(L)'
;VKRAKARAKAKRDGRGWGGGGAKRAKSAPATNVSGWEKVVAGESSFVSVPLTNDGDGEEEDARWSFPSTREERERYAVFKDLHDKSFYMTSGAKFGSDFLAYPGDPILFHAHYTVRIVSWDAVIHPLVIAATTRMSNAARKNFVVAAVRATDANGENFEVRYFTMEADVDLSSNRGY
;
A
#
# COMPACT_ATOMS: atom_id res chain seq x y z
N VAL A 1 44.26 5.52 -53.06
CA VAL A 1 43.34 6.26 -52.16
C VAL A 1 43.09 5.40 -50.91
N LYS A 2 43.90 5.58 -49.85
CA LYS A 2 43.76 4.85 -48.58
C LYS A 2 43.03 5.75 -47.58
N ARG A 3 41.80 5.39 -47.18
CA ARG A 3 41.09 6.03 -46.06
C ARG A 3 41.14 5.11 -44.85
N ALA A 4 41.95 5.48 -43.86
CA ALA A 4 41.98 4.86 -42.54
C ALA A 4 40.74 5.27 -41.74
N LYS A 5 39.98 4.30 -41.22
CA LYS A 5 38.94 4.55 -40.20
C LYS A 5 39.60 4.46 -38.82
N ALA A 6 39.82 5.60 -38.18
CA ALA A 6 40.18 5.67 -36.77
C ALA A 6 38.98 5.21 -35.93
N ARG A 7 39.16 4.13 -35.17
CA ARG A 7 38.16 3.63 -34.22
C ARG A 7 38.55 4.16 -32.84
N ALA A 8 37.85 5.19 -32.37
CA ALA A 8 38.07 5.77 -31.05
C ALA A 8 37.68 4.75 -29.97
N LYS A 9 38.65 4.40 -29.11
CA LYS A 9 38.44 3.50 -27.96
C LYS A 9 37.86 4.34 -26.82
N ALA A 10 36.56 4.24 -26.58
CA ALA A 10 35.88 4.90 -25.48
C ALA A 10 36.49 4.48 -24.13
N LYS A 11 36.86 5.47 -23.31
CA LYS A 11 37.27 5.27 -21.92
C LYS A 11 36.11 4.62 -21.17
N ARG A 12 36.35 3.44 -20.56
CA ARG A 12 35.41 2.87 -19.58
C ARG A 12 35.46 3.75 -18.34
N ASP A 13 34.40 4.52 -18.11
CA ASP A 13 34.19 5.16 -16.82
C ASP A 13 33.99 4.07 -15.78
N GLY A 14 34.96 3.93 -14.88
CA GLY A 14 34.91 3.06 -13.72
C GLY A 14 33.88 3.59 -12.71
N ARG A 15 32.59 3.51 -13.05
CA ARG A 15 31.51 3.64 -12.09
C ARG A 15 31.26 2.27 -11.47
N GLY A 16 32.12 1.94 -10.51
CA GLY A 16 31.84 0.90 -9.53
C GLY A 16 30.60 1.27 -8.73
N TRP A 17 29.84 0.25 -8.33
CA TRP A 17 28.71 0.37 -7.43
C TRP A 17 29.25 0.79 -6.06
N GLY A 18 29.28 2.09 -5.80
CA GLY A 18 29.79 2.67 -4.57
C GLY A 18 29.06 3.98 -4.34
N GLY A 19 28.07 3.95 -3.45
CA GLY A 19 27.35 5.15 -3.03
C GLY A 19 28.35 6.20 -2.55
N GLY A 20 28.23 7.41 -3.08
CA GLY A 20 28.98 8.57 -2.62
C GLY A 20 28.70 8.75 -1.13
N GLY A 21 29.70 8.43 -0.31
CA GLY A 21 29.64 8.62 1.13
C GLY A 21 29.55 10.11 1.45
N ALA A 22 28.34 10.59 1.74
CA ALA A 22 28.18 11.75 2.59
C ALA A 22 28.98 11.47 3.87
N LYS A 23 29.99 12.29 4.16
CA LYS A 23 30.70 12.23 5.44
C LYS A 23 29.71 12.65 6.52
N ARG A 24 28.92 11.70 7.04
CA ARG A 24 28.21 11.88 8.31
C ARG A 24 29.27 12.17 9.35
N ALA A 25 29.19 13.34 9.99
CA ALA A 25 29.92 13.59 11.22
C ALA A 25 29.58 12.45 12.18
N LYS A 26 30.60 11.83 12.78
CA LYS A 26 30.36 10.85 13.85
C LYS A 26 29.72 11.64 15.00
N SER A 27 28.41 11.50 15.17
CA SER A 27 27.76 11.91 16.41
C SER A 27 28.45 11.18 17.55
N ALA A 28 28.63 11.87 18.68
CA ALA A 28 29.16 11.24 19.88
C ALA A 28 28.34 9.98 20.18
N PRO A 29 28.96 8.88 20.68
CA PRO A 29 28.18 7.73 21.11
C PRO A 29 27.16 8.22 22.15
N ALA A 30 25.89 7.91 21.91
CA ALA A 30 24.79 8.28 22.80
C ALA A 30 25.19 7.95 24.25
N THR A 31 25.09 8.90 25.15
CA THR A 31 25.58 8.76 26.53
C THR A 31 24.76 7.77 27.38
N ASN A 32 23.79 7.08 26.78
CA ASN A 32 22.86 6.21 27.49
C ASN A 32 22.61 4.86 26.79
N VAL A 33 23.66 4.18 26.32
CA VAL A 33 23.53 2.80 25.77
C VAL A 33 23.89 1.70 26.78
N SER A 34 24.11 2.01 28.06
CA SER A 34 24.55 1.05 29.10
C SER A 34 23.47 0.65 30.12
N GLY A 35 22.23 1.11 29.94
CA GLY A 35 21.15 0.81 30.91
C GLY A 35 20.88 -0.69 31.06
N TRP A 36 21.01 -1.47 29.99
CA TRP A 36 20.85 -2.92 30.01
C TRP A 36 22.03 -3.65 30.68
N GLU A 37 23.26 -3.10 30.63
CA GLU A 37 24.43 -3.67 31.32
C GLU A 37 24.21 -3.68 32.83
N LYS A 38 23.61 -2.62 33.38
CA LYS A 38 23.25 -2.52 34.80
C LYS A 38 22.18 -3.53 35.20
N VAL A 39 21.24 -3.84 34.30
CA VAL A 39 20.23 -4.88 34.54
C VAL A 39 20.86 -6.27 34.50
N VAL A 40 21.77 -6.53 33.56
CA VAL A 40 22.50 -7.79 33.47
C VAL A 40 23.46 -7.99 34.65
N ALA A 41 24.07 -6.91 35.15
CA ALA A 41 24.91 -6.91 36.34
C ALA A 41 24.12 -7.01 37.66
N GLY A 42 22.78 -6.97 37.61
CA GLY A 42 21.91 -7.04 38.79
C GLY A 42 21.86 -5.76 39.63
N GLU A 43 22.44 -4.66 39.14
CA GLU A 43 22.48 -3.36 39.81
C GLU A 43 21.16 -2.58 39.66
N SER A 44 20.35 -2.91 38.66
CA SER A 44 19.05 -2.30 38.41
C SER A 44 18.06 -3.37 37.93
N SER A 45 16.76 -3.19 38.21
CA SER A 45 15.69 -4.00 37.62
C SER A 45 15.03 -3.32 36.40
N PHE A 46 15.42 -2.08 36.09
CA PHE A 46 14.79 -1.27 35.04
C PHE A 46 15.82 -0.62 34.12
N VAL A 47 15.47 -0.54 32.83
CA VAL A 47 16.23 0.19 31.81
C VAL A 47 15.46 1.46 31.45
N SER A 48 16.04 2.63 31.72
CA SER A 48 15.49 3.91 31.26
C SER A 48 15.88 4.14 29.80
N VAL A 49 14.96 3.85 28.89
CA VAL A 49 15.11 4.18 27.47
C VAL A 49 14.66 5.62 27.25
N PRO A 50 15.53 6.53 26.78
CA PRO A 50 15.12 7.90 26.50
C PRO A 50 14.13 7.90 25.32
N LEU A 51 13.14 8.79 25.39
CA LEU A 51 12.13 8.95 24.31
C LEU A 51 12.74 9.51 23.02
N THR A 52 13.89 10.16 23.12
CA THR A 52 14.64 10.74 22.01
C THR A 52 16.13 10.43 22.17
N ASN A 53 16.80 10.00 21.09
CA ASN A 53 18.23 9.82 20.99
C ASN A 53 18.87 10.94 20.18
N ASP A 54 20.17 11.18 20.40
CA ASP A 54 20.99 12.14 19.63
C ASP A 54 21.01 11.86 18.11
N GLY A 55 20.49 10.71 17.67
CA GLY A 55 20.38 10.29 16.27
C GLY A 55 18.99 10.43 15.65
N ASP A 56 17.99 10.86 16.42
CA ASP A 56 16.58 10.91 15.96
C ASP A 56 16.30 12.08 14.99
N GLY A 57 17.30 12.93 14.74
CA GLY A 57 17.16 14.11 13.88
C GLY A 57 16.39 15.24 14.58
N GLU A 58 16.26 16.39 13.92
CA GLU A 58 15.31 17.42 14.35
C GLU A 58 13.89 16.87 14.13
N GLU A 59 12.95 17.18 15.02
CA GLU A 59 11.53 16.89 14.84
C GLU A 59 11.05 17.64 13.58
N GLU A 60 11.17 17.03 12.41
CA GLU A 60 10.39 17.47 11.26
C GLU A 60 8.93 17.19 11.59
N ASP A 61 8.12 18.24 11.65
CA ASP A 61 6.67 18.15 11.68
C ASP A 61 6.26 17.17 10.57
N ALA A 62 5.90 15.94 10.95
CA ALA A 62 5.45 14.92 10.03
C ALA A 62 4.08 15.33 9.47
N ARG A 63 4.09 16.26 8.52
CA ARG A 63 2.89 16.82 7.91
C ARG A 63 2.20 15.70 7.14
N TRP A 64 1.07 15.25 7.66
CA TRP A 64 0.23 14.25 6.99
C TRP A 64 -0.11 14.72 5.58
N SER A 65 0.47 14.05 4.58
CA SER A 65 0.38 14.43 3.17
C SER A 65 -0.64 13.61 2.39
N PHE A 66 -1.32 12.67 3.04
CA PHE A 66 -2.30 11.79 2.40
C PHE A 66 -3.70 12.41 2.40
N PRO A 67 -4.49 12.29 1.31
CA PRO A 67 -4.15 11.69 0.01
C PRO A 67 -3.42 12.67 -0.94
N SER A 68 -2.30 12.23 -1.51
CA SER A 68 -1.43 13.05 -2.37
C SER A 68 -1.58 12.72 -3.86
N THR A 69 -1.71 11.43 -4.19
CA THR A 69 -1.80 10.95 -5.56
C THR A 69 -3.25 10.80 -6.01
N ARG A 70 -3.49 10.69 -7.33
CA ARG A 70 -4.83 10.41 -7.87
C ARG A 70 -5.38 9.08 -7.35
N GLU A 71 -4.56 8.03 -7.33
CA GLU A 71 -4.98 6.71 -6.82
C GLU A 71 -5.37 6.79 -5.34
N GLU A 72 -4.62 7.52 -4.52
CA GLU A 72 -4.96 7.72 -3.11
C GLU A 72 -6.26 8.50 -2.93
N ARG A 73 -6.50 9.52 -3.76
CA ARG A 73 -7.77 10.27 -3.77
C ARG A 73 -8.95 9.39 -4.19
N GLU A 74 -8.80 8.57 -5.22
CA GLU A 74 -9.82 7.61 -5.65
C GLU A 74 -10.07 6.56 -4.55
N ARG A 75 -9.02 6.04 -3.91
CA ARG A 75 -9.13 5.11 -2.80
C ARG A 75 -9.83 5.72 -1.60
N TYR A 76 -9.50 6.98 -1.26
CA TYR A 76 -10.16 7.72 -0.19
C TYR A 76 -11.65 7.98 -0.51
N ALA A 77 -11.99 8.32 -1.75
CA ALA A 77 -13.38 8.55 -2.16
C ALA A 77 -14.24 7.29 -1.95
N VAL A 78 -13.74 6.12 -2.35
CA VAL A 78 -14.43 4.83 -2.13
C VAL A 78 -14.54 4.51 -0.65
N PHE A 79 -13.47 4.74 0.12
CA PHE A 79 -13.48 4.54 1.56
C PHE A 79 -14.55 5.43 2.22
N LYS A 80 -14.55 6.72 1.90
CA LYS A 80 -15.52 7.69 2.42
C LYS A 80 -16.95 7.29 2.07
N ASP A 81 -17.23 6.94 0.82
CA ASP A 81 -18.58 6.56 0.39
C ASP A 81 -19.10 5.28 1.10
N LEU A 82 -18.25 4.26 1.25
CA LEU A 82 -18.60 3.04 1.99
C LEU A 82 -18.76 3.31 3.49
N HIS A 83 -17.90 4.15 4.06
CA HIS A 83 -17.97 4.53 5.47
C HIS A 83 -19.26 5.31 5.77
N ASP A 84 -19.62 6.27 4.91
CA ASP A 84 -20.87 7.04 5.02
C ASP A 84 -22.11 6.12 4.90
N LYS A 85 -21.99 5.01 4.16
CA LYS A 85 -22.99 3.94 4.08
C LYS A 85 -22.95 2.95 5.26
N SER A 86 -22.22 3.27 6.33
CA SER A 86 -22.09 2.46 7.55
C SER A 86 -21.39 1.10 7.36
N PHE A 87 -20.54 0.96 6.32
CA PHE A 87 -19.65 -0.18 6.22
C PHE A 87 -18.36 0.04 7.00
N TYR A 88 -17.91 -1.00 7.69
CA TYR A 88 -16.57 -1.05 8.24
C TYR A 88 -15.63 -1.62 7.18
N MET A 89 -14.38 -1.15 7.16
CA MET A 89 -13.40 -1.58 6.16
C MET A 89 -12.08 -1.98 6.78
N THR A 90 -11.48 -3.04 6.22
CA THR A 90 -10.10 -3.44 6.49
C THR A 90 -9.36 -3.67 5.16
N SER A 91 -8.07 -3.96 5.21
CA SER A 91 -7.28 -4.24 4.01
C SER A 91 -7.76 -5.50 3.28
N GLY A 92 -7.98 -5.37 1.97
CA GLY A 92 -8.37 -6.46 1.07
C GLY A 92 -7.22 -7.20 0.40
N ALA A 93 -5.97 -6.84 0.70
CA ALA A 93 -4.80 -7.27 -0.09
C ALA A 93 -4.67 -8.80 -0.20
N LYS A 94 -5.03 -9.55 0.85
CA LYS A 94 -5.02 -11.02 0.88
C LYS A 94 -5.90 -11.66 -0.20
N PHE A 95 -6.95 -10.97 -0.65
CA PHE A 95 -7.94 -11.47 -1.61
C PHE A 95 -7.78 -10.85 -3.00
N GLY A 96 -6.71 -10.07 -3.24
CA GLY A 96 -6.49 -9.38 -4.52
C GLY A 96 -7.45 -8.20 -4.73
N SER A 97 -7.89 -7.58 -3.63
CA SER A 97 -8.78 -6.43 -3.55
C SER A 97 -8.16 -5.31 -2.70
N ASP A 98 -8.68 -4.09 -2.77
CA ASP A 98 -8.21 -2.96 -1.97
C ASP A 98 -8.79 -3.02 -0.54
N PHE A 99 -10.09 -3.29 -0.43
CA PHE A 99 -10.80 -3.32 0.84
C PHE A 99 -11.59 -4.61 1.06
N LEU A 100 -11.81 -4.93 2.32
CA LEU A 100 -12.87 -5.82 2.79
C LEU A 100 -13.96 -4.97 3.40
N ALA A 101 -15.20 -5.10 2.94
CA ALA A 101 -16.33 -4.37 3.52
C ALA A 101 -17.19 -5.29 4.39
N TYR A 102 -17.51 -4.79 5.57
CA TYR A 102 -18.24 -5.49 6.62
C TYR A 102 -19.52 -4.70 6.93
N PRO A 103 -20.67 -5.36 7.12
CA PRO A 103 -21.92 -4.70 7.51
C PRO A 103 -21.90 -4.17 8.96
N GLY A 104 -20.87 -4.51 9.74
CA GLY A 104 -20.70 -4.12 11.14
C GLY A 104 -19.24 -4.30 11.58
N ASP A 105 -18.98 -4.22 12.88
CA ASP A 105 -17.63 -4.30 13.46
C ASP A 105 -16.85 -5.53 12.95
N PRO A 106 -15.64 -5.36 12.36
CA PRO A 106 -14.81 -6.46 11.87
C PRO A 106 -14.46 -7.54 12.92
N ILE A 107 -14.56 -7.24 14.21
CA ILE A 107 -14.37 -8.22 15.30
C ILE A 107 -15.57 -9.18 15.40
N LEU A 108 -16.78 -8.69 15.11
CA LEU A 108 -18.03 -9.42 15.28
C LEU A 108 -18.59 -9.96 13.96
N PHE A 109 -18.29 -9.32 12.84
CA PHE A 109 -18.82 -9.65 11.52
C PHE A 109 -17.74 -10.18 10.59
N HIS A 110 -18.14 -11.08 9.70
CA HIS A 110 -17.30 -11.47 8.57
C HIS A 110 -17.47 -10.48 7.41
N ALA A 111 -16.40 -10.23 6.66
CA ALA A 111 -16.48 -9.41 5.46
C ALA A 111 -17.38 -10.09 4.44
N HIS A 112 -18.40 -9.36 3.97
CA HIS A 112 -19.32 -9.83 2.93
C HIS A 112 -18.77 -9.55 1.52
N TYR A 113 -17.99 -8.48 1.39
CA TYR A 113 -17.51 -7.99 0.10
C TYR A 113 -15.99 -7.85 0.07
N THR A 114 -15.40 -8.19 -1.07
CA THR A 114 -14.05 -7.77 -1.46
C THR A 114 -14.21 -6.65 -2.47
N VAL A 115 -13.69 -5.46 -2.17
CA VAL A 115 -13.86 -4.27 -3.01
C VAL A 115 -12.54 -3.96 -3.70
N ARG A 116 -12.55 -3.98 -5.03
CA ARG A 116 -11.43 -3.53 -5.85
C ARG A 116 -11.75 -2.21 -6.51
N ILE A 117 -10.85 -1.26 -6.37
CA ILE A 117 -10.99 0.10 -6.88
C ILE A 117 -10.42 0.14 -8.29
N VAL A 118 -11.16 0.76 -9.19
CA VAL A 118 -10.77 0.93 -10.58
C VAL A 118 -11.12 2.35 -11.01
N SER A 119 -10.14 3.07 -11.56
CA SER A 119 -10.42 4.34 -12.22
C SER A 119 -11.33 4.12 -13.42
N TRP A 120 -12.25 5.05 -13.65
CA TRP A 120 -13.27 4.95 -14.70
C TRP A 120 -12.69 4.70 -16.10
N ASP A 121 -11.55 5.33 -16.40
CA ASP A 121 -10.90 5.26 -17.70
C ASP A 121 -9.87 4.13 -17.81
N ALA A 122 -9.69 3.34 -16.74
CA ALA A 122 -8.68 2.30 -16.71
C ALA A 122 -9.13 1.07 -17.51
N VAL A 123 -8.24 0.55 -18.35
CA VAL A 123 -8.44 -0.72 -19.04
C VAL A 123 -8.25 -1.85 -18.04
N ILE A 124 -9.31 -2.63 -17.80
CA ILE A 124 -9.25 -3.82 -16.94
C ILE A 124 -9.05 -5.05 -17.82
N HIS A 125 -7.96 -5.77 -17.59
CA HIS A 125 -7.73 -7.05 -18.26
C HIS A 125 -8.69 -8.12 -17.70
N PRO A 126 -9.42 -8.89 -18.53
CA PRO A 126 -10.38 -9.91 -18.07
C PRO A 126 -9.77 -10.94 -17.10
N LEU A 127 -8.50 -11.30 -17.31
CA LEU A 127 -7.76 -12.20 -16.40
C LEU A 127 -7.71 -11.69 -14.96
N VAL A 128 -7.56 -10.37 -14.76
CA VAL A 128 -7.50 -9.77 -13.41
C VAL A 128 -8.85 -9.91 -12.71
N ILE A 129 -9.94 -9.65 -13.45
CA ILE A 129 -11.32 -9.84 -12.95
C ILE A 129 -11.52 -11.31 -12.58
N ALA A 130 -11.20 -12.25 -13.47
CA ALA A 130 -11.36 -13.68 -13.23
C ALA A 130 -10.55 -14.16 -12.01
N ALA A 131 -9.29 -13.71 -11.89
CA ALA A 131 -8.42 -14.07 -10.77
C ALA A 131 -8.95 -13.52 -9.43
N THR A 132 -9.29 -12.24 -9.35
CA THR A 132 -9.82 -11.63 -8.12
C THR A 132 -11.20 -12.23 -7.75
N THR A 133 -12.06 -12.49 -8.73
CA THR A 133 -13.37 -13.15 -8.51
C THR A 133 -13.18 -14.53 -7.90
N ARG A 134 -12.26 -15.34 -8.45
CA ARG A 134 -11.94 -16.67 -7.91
C ARG A 134 -11.44 -16.59 -6.47
N MET A 135 -10.54 -15.67 -6.16
CA MET A 135 -10.00 -15.50 -4.80
C MET A 135 -11.08 -15.07 -3.79
N SER A 136 -11.99 -14.21 -4.23
CA SER A 136 -13.12 -13.73 -3.42
C SER A 136 -14.12 -14.86 -3.13
N ASN A 137 -14.52 -15.61 -4.17
CA ASN A 137 -15.45 -16.73 -4.04
C ASN A 137 -14.86 -17.87 -3.21
N ALA A 138 -13.56 -18.17 -3.36
CA ALA A 138 -12.88 -19.16 -2.52
C ALA A 138 -12.94 -18.79 -1.03
N ALA A 139 -13.01 -17.50 -0.71
CA ALA A 139 -13.16 -16.98 0.64
C ALA A 139 -14.62 -16.73 1.06
N ARG A 140 -15.58 -17.17 0.24
CA ARG A 140 -17.04 -16.97 0.39
C ARG A 140 -17.44 -15.49 0.54
N LYS A 141 -16.84 -14.62 -0.29
CA LYS A 141 -17.11 -13.18 -0.35
C LYS A 141 -17.55 -12.78 -1.74
N ASN A 142 -18.45 -11.81 -1.83
CA ASN A 142 -18.88 -11.24 -3.09
C ASN A 142 -17.81 -10.27 -3.61
N PHE A 143 -17.37 -10.48 -4.85
CA PHE A 143 -16.43 -9.56 -5.48
C PHE A 143 -17.16 -8.32 -6.00
N VAL A 144 -16.68 -7.14 -5.60
CA VAL A 144 -17.24 -5.85 -5.99
C VAL A 144 -16.16 -5.00 -6.65
N VAL A 145 -16.47 -4.47 -7.83
CA VAL A 145 -15.67 -3.46 -8.51
C VAL A 145 -16.24 -2.08 -8.19
N ALA A 146 -15.44 -1.22 -7.58
CA ALA A 146 -15.75 0.18 -7.36
C ALA A 146 -15.12 1.02 -8.47
N ALA A 147 -15.93 1.43 -9.44
CA ALA A 147 -15.54 2.32 -10.53
C ALA A 147 -15.61 3.78 -10.07
N VAL A 148 -14.49 4.49 -10.15
CA VAL A 148 -14.36 5.85 -9.60
C VAL A 148 -14.11 6.85 -10.72
N ARG A 149 -14.93 7.90 -10.77
CA ARG A 149 -14.87 8.97 -11.78
C ARG A 149 -14.72 10.33 -11.11
N ALA A 150 -13.72 11.12 -11.51
CA ALA A 150 -13.64 12.52 -11.08
C ALA A 150 -14.80 13.32 -11.69
N THR A 151 -15.52 14.06 -10.86
CA THR A 151 -16.65 14.90 -11.31
C THR A 151 -16.18 16.29 -11.72
N ASP A 152 -15.14 16.80 -11.06
CA ASP A 152 -14.59 18.13 -11.29
C ASP A 152 -13.20 18.07 -11.93
N ALA A 153 -12.85 19.10 -12.69
CA ALA A 153 -11.52 19.25 -13.29
C ALA A 153 -10.40 19.36 -12.24
N ASN A 154 -10.72 19.83 -11.04
CA ASN A 154 -9.78 19.93 -9.92
C ASN A 154 -9.53 18.59 -9.21
N GLY A 155 -10.34 17.55 -9.49
CA GLY A 155 -10.17 16.21 -8.93
C GLY A 155 -10.43 16.12 -7.42
N GLU A 156 -11.30 16.99 -6.89
CA GLU A 156 -11.69 17.01 -5.47
C GLU A 156 -12.92 16.14 -5.20
N ASN A 157 -13.91 16.16 -6.09
CA ASN A 157 -15.11 15.33 -5.98
C ASN A 157 -15.06 14.13 -6.92
N PHE A 158 -15.48 12.98 -6.40
CA PHE A 158 -15.53 11.72 -7.13
C PHE A 158 -16.93 11.10 -7.05
N GLU A 159 -17.41 10.61 -8.18
CA GLU A 159 -18.56 9.73 -8.28
C GLU A 159 -18.08 8.29 -8.20
N VAL A 160 -18.70 7.48 -7.34
CA VAL A 160 -18.37 6.06 -7.18
C VAL A 160 -19.56 5.20 -7.61
N ARG A 161 -19.31 4.22 -8.48
CA ARG A 161 -20.29 3.21 -8.87
C ARG A 161 -19.79 1.82 -8.52
N TYR A 162 -20.69 0.98 -8.04
CA TYR A 162 -20.37 -0.38 -7.59
C TYR A 162 -20.99 -1.40 -8.53
N PHE A 163 -20.18 -2.37 -8.94
CA PHE A 163 -20.60 -3.52 -9.73
C PHE A 163 -20.25 -4.79 -8.98
N THR A 164 -21.26 -5.56 -8.60
CA THR A 164 -21.06 -6.87 -7.98
C THR A 164 -20.89 -7.91 -9.08
N MET A 165 -19.80 -8.66 -9.00
CA MET A 165 -19.49 -9.73 -9.93
C MET A 165 -19.94 -11.04 -9.30
N GLU A 166 -21.02 -11.59 -9.84
CA GLU A 166 -21.50 -12.91 -9.44
C GLU A 166 -21.03 -13.94 -10.47
N ALA A 167 -20.53 -15.06 -9.97
CA ALA A 167 -20.23 -16.18 -10.83
C ALA A 167 -21.56 -16.81 -11.29
N ASP A 168 -21.68 -17.02 -12.59
CA ASP A 168 -22.81 -17.74 -13.14
C ASP A 168 -22.73 -19.22 -12.70
N VAL A 169 -23.44 -19.53 -11.62
CA VAL A 169 -23.56 -20.88 -11.06
C VAL A 169 -24.34 -21.80 -11.98
N ASP A 170 -25.29 -21.25 -12.75
CA ASP A 170 -26.10 -21.99 -13.71
C ASP A 170 -25.28 -22.51 -14.89
N LEU A 171 -24.29 -21.73 -15.36
CA LEU A 171 -23.36 -22.14 -16.40
C LEU A 171 -22.07 -22.79 -15.86
N SER A 172 -21.92 -22.88 -14.53
CA SER A 172 -20.74 -23.48 -13.93
C SER A 172 -20.72 -25.00 -14.08
N SER A 173 -19.53 -25.57 -14.24
CA SER A 173 -19.34 -27.03 -14.25
C SER A 173 -19.75 -27.72 -12.95
N ASN A 174 -20.04 -26.95 -11.89
CA ASN A 174 -20.53 -27.43 -10.60
C ASN A 174 -22.06 -27.41 -10.48
N ARG A 175 -22.81 -27.12 -11.56
CA ARG A 175 -24.28 -27.15 -11.55
C ARG A 175 -24.78 -28.51 -11.04
N GLY A 176 -25.30 -28.56 -9.81
CA GLY A 176 -25.88 -29.77 -9.20
C GLY A 176 -25.14 -30.36 -8.00
N TYR A 177 -24.09 -29.72 -7.49
CA TYR A 177 -23.56 -29.96 -6.15
C TYR A 177 -23.97 -28.86 -5.16
#